data_AF-A0A968UQ90-F1
#
_entry.id   AF-A0A968UQ90-F1
#
_cell.length_a   1.000
_cell.length_b   1.000
_cell.length_c   1.000
_cell.angle_alpha   90.00
_cell.angle_beta   90.00
_cell.angle_gamma   90.00
#
_symmetry.space_group_name_H-M   'P 1'
#
loop_
_entity.id
_entity.type
_entity.pdbx_description
1 polymer ?
#
loop_
_entity_poly.entity_id
_entity_poly.type
_entity_poly.pdbx_seq_one_letter_code
_entity_poly.pdbx_strand_id
1 'polypeptide(L)'
;MSAARNTQIPFAQRDIFLDHVQEAEAIRTQIRRLIHAAKTHGEAIGIGHPHSLTYQVLKEELPNLKKEIRLVPASELVHIVG
;
A
#
# COMPACT_ATOMS: atom_id res chain seq x y z
N MET A 1 -0.21 -2.89 19.67
CA MET A 1 -0.24 -1.45 19.33
C MET A 1 -0.05 -0.57 20.57
N SER A 2 1.06 -0.73 21.30
CA SER A 2 1.25 -0.02 22.58
C SER A 2 2.55 0.80 22.66
N ALA A 3 3.56 0.50 21.83
CA ALA A 3 4.83 1.24 21.88
C ALA A 3 4.79 2.62 21.20
N ALA A 4 4.09 2.77 20.06
CA ALA A 4 4.13 4.00 19.25
C ALA A 4 3.23 5.15 19.76
N ARG A 5 2.15 4.84 20.50
CA ARG A 5 1.25 5.89 21.04
C ARG A 5 1.93 6.80 22.06
N ASN A 6 2.98 6.32 22.72
CA ASN A 6 3.63 7.04 23.83
C ASN A 6 4.83 7.90 23.39
N THR A 7 5.20 7.92 22.11
CA THR A 7 6.45 8.54 21.65
C THR A 7 6.29 9.75 20.72
N GLN A 8 5.07 10.18 20.38
CA GLN A 8 4.80 11.28 19.41
C GLN A 8 5.48 11.09 18.04
N ILE A 9 5.86 9.86 17.68
CA ILE A 9 6.45 9.55 16.38
C ILE A 9 5.32 9.31 15.38
N PRO A 10 5.31 9.96 14.20
CA PRO A 10 4.33 9.68 13.15
C PRO A 10 4.40 8.20 12.74
N PHE A 11 3.26 7.52 12.68
CA PHE A 11 3.19 6.14 12.23
C PHE A 11 1.92 5.90 11.42
N ALA A 12 1.99 4.92 10.52
CA ALA A 12 0.82 4.40 9.82
C ALA A 12 0.83 2.87 9.90
N GLN A 13 -0.35 2.28 9.98
CA GLN A 13 -0.48 0.84 9.98
C GLN A 13 -0.56 0.34 8.53
N ARG A 14 0.13 -0.77 8.23
CA ARG A 14 0.01 -1.46 6.95
C ARG A 14 -1.42 -1.96 6.73
N ASP A 15 -1.96 -1.70 5.55
CA ASP A 15 -3.25 -2.24 5.12
C ASP A 15 -3.09 -3.58 4.39
N ILE A 16 -2.17 -3.68 3.41
CA ILE A 16 -2.08 -4.86 2.51
C ILE A 16 -0.63 -5.26 2.20
N PHE A 17 -0.33 -6.57 2.20
CA PHE A 17 0.91 -7.12 1.61
C PHE A 17 0.63 -7.51 0.16
N LEU A 18 1.42 -7.00 -0.79
CA LEU A 18 1.17 -7.18 -2.22
C LEU A 18 1.65 -8.55 -2.72
N ASP A 19 2.72 -9.10 -2.16
CA ASP A 19 3.46 -10.20 -2.76
C ASP A 19 3.82 -11.31 -1.77
N HIS A 20 2.98 -11.49 -0.74
CA HIS A 20 3.11 -12.63 0.17
C HIS A 20 3.07 -13.98 -0.58
N VAL A 21 2.31 -14.02 -1.67
CA VAL A 21 2.30 -15.10 -2.66
C VAL A 21 2.92 -14.55 -3.95
N GLN A 22 4.03 -15.15 -4.40
CA GLN A 22 4.77 -14.70 -5.59
C GLN A 22 4.14 -15.24 -6.88
N GLU A 23 2.87 -14.89 -7.10
CA GLU A 23 2.12 -15.21 -8.31
C GLU A 23 1.49 -13.93 -8.88
N ALA A 24 1.54 -13.77 -10.20
CA ALA A 24 1.13 -12.51 -10.85
C ALA A 24 -0.32 -12.12 -10.53
N GLU A 25 -1.25 -13.08 -10.62
CA GLU A 25 -2.67 -12.84 -10.35
C GLU A 25 -2.95 -12.60 -8.86
N ALA A 26 -2.19 -13.23 -7.96
CA ALA A 26 -2.28 -12.95 -6.54
C ALA A 26 -1.87 -11.49 -6.25
N ILE A 27 -0.75 -11.04 -6.84
CA ILE A 27 -0.28 -9.65 -6.71
C ILE A 27 -1.31 -8.66 -7.28
N ARG A 28 -1.85 -8.91 -8.48
CA ARG A 28 -2.92 -8.09 -9.08
C ARG A 28 -4.15 -8.01 -8.19
N THR A 29 -4.54 -9.13 -7.58
CA THR A 29 -5.67 -9.16 -6.64
C THR A 29 -5.40 -8.29 -5.42
N GLN A 30 -4.19 -8.34 -4.84
CA GLN A 30 -3.84 -7.47 -3.71
C GLN A 30 -3.80 -5.99 -4.11
N ILE A 31 -3.32 -5.66 -5.32
CA ILE A 31 -3.36 -4.29 -5.85
C ILE A 31 -4.81 -3.78 -5.94
N ARG A 32 -5.74 -4.57 -6.48
CA ARG A 32 -7.16 -4.18 -6.54
C ARG A 32 -7.76 -3.97 -5.15
N ARG A 33 -7.41 -4.83 -4.19
CA ARG A 33 -7.82 -4.66 -2.79
C ARG A 33 -7.25 -3.37 -2.19
N LEU A 34 -6.01 -2.99 -2.54
CA LEU A 34 -5.39 -1.77 -2.05
C LEU A 34 -6.11 -0.52 -2.59
N ILE A 35 -6.44 -0.53 -3.89
CA ILE A 35 -7.23 0.53 -4.52
C ILE A 35 -8.60 0.65 -3.83
N HIS A 36 -9.26 -0.49 -3.57
CA HIS A 36 -10.54 -0.48 -2.88
C HIS A 36 -10.43 0.08 -1.46
N ALA A 37 -9.42 -0.33 -0.69
CA ALA A 37 -9.16 0.21 0.65
C ALA A 37 -8.92 1.73 0.62
N ALA A 38 -8.10 2.22 -0.32
CA ALA A 38 -7.83 3.65 -0.48
C ALA A 38 -9.10 4.44 -0.80
N LYS A 39 -9.99 3.90 -1.64
CA LYS A 39 -11.28 4.52 -1.98
C LYS A 39 -12.26 4.53 -0.79
N THR A 40 -12.25 3.49 0.04
CA THR A 40 -13.16 3.36 1.18
C THR A 40 -12.71 4.19 2.38
N HIS A 41 -11.40 4.26 2.64
CA HIS A 41 -10.83 4.90 3.83
C HIS A 41 -10.20 6.27 3.55
N GLY A 42 -10.10 6.68 2.29
CA GLY A 42 -9.45 7.92 1.85
C GLY A 42 -7.95 7.75 1.57
N GLU A 43 -7.30 6.82 2.26
CA GLU A 43 -5.89 6.45 2.07
C GLU A 43 -5.69 4.95 2.32
N ALA A 44 -4.61 4.39 1.77
CA ALA A 44 -4.16 3.03 2.10
C ALA A 44 -2.67 2.85 1.79
N ILE A 45 -2.00 1.98 2.55
CA ILE A 45 -0.59 1.63 2.41
C ILE A 45 -0.44 0.15 2.06
N GLY A 46 0.09 -0.10 0.86
CA GLY A 46 0.54 -1.42 0.42
C GLY A 46 2.03 -1.61 0.66
N ILE A 47 2.43 -2.79 1.12
CA ILE A 47 3.84 -3.18 1.25
C ILE A 47 4.12 -4.33 0.28
N GLY A 48 5.15 -4.16 -0.56
CA GLY A 48 5.69 -5.21 -1.41
C GLY A 48 7.21 -5.29 -1.26
N HIS A 49 7.76 -6.43 -1.62
CA HIS A 49 9.19 -6.70 -1.66
C HIS A 49 9.75 -6.43 -3.06
N PRO A 50 11.05 -6.16 -3.20
CA PRO A 50 11.69 -5.86 -4.48
C PRO A 50 11.93 -7.14 -5.32
N HIS A 51 10.90 -7.96 -5.52
CA HIS A 51 10.93 -9.10 -6.42
C HIS A 51 10.67 -8.66 -7.86
N SER A 52 11.33 -9.31 -8.82
CA SER A 52 11.17 -9.02 -10.25
C SER A 52 9.72 -9.13 -10.70
N LEU A 53 9.00 -10.13 -10.19
CA LEU A 53 7.58 -10.35 -10.49
C LEU A 53 6.69 -9.22 -9.94
N THR A 54 6.91 -8.82 -8.68
CA THR A 54 6.20 -7.69 -8.06
C THR A 54 6.41 -6.41 -8.86
N TYR A 55 7.65 -6.12 -9.26
CA TYR A 55 7.96 -4.97 -10.10
C TYR A 55 7.27 -5.02 -11.46
N GLN A 56 7.30 -6.17 -12.14
CA GLN A 56 6.66 -6.34 -13.44
C GLN A 56 5.16 -6.07 -13.36
N VAL A 57 4.46 -6.70 -12.40
CA VAL A 57 3.01 -6.51 -12.22
C VAL A 57 2.69 -5.06 -11.87
N LEU A 58 3.46 -4.43 -10.98
CA LEU A 58 3.25 -3.01 -10.65
C LEU A 58 3.43 -2.11 -11.87
N LYS A 59 4.42 -2.38 -12.73
CA LYS A 59 4.67 -1.62 -13.96
C LYS A 59 3.51 -1.76 -14.95
N GLU A 60 2.97 -2.97 -15.11
CA GLU A 60 1.82 -3.25 -15.97
C GLU A 60 0.54 -2.55 -15.46
N GLU A 61 0.30 -2.57 -14.15
CA GLU A 61 -0.90 -2.00 -13.54
C GLU A 61 -0.81 -0.47 -13.36
N LEU A 62 0.40 0.11 -13.36
CA LEU A 62 0.62 1.54 -13.06
C LEU A 62 -0.28 2.52 -13.84
N PRO A 63 -0.55 2.34 -15.16
CA PRO A 63 -1.47 3.21 -15.89
C PRO A 63 -2.91 3.16 -15.35
N ASN A 64 -3.36 2.02 -14.85
CA ASN A 64 -4.68 1.87 -14.24
C ASN A 64 -4.71 2.47 -12.83
N LEU A 65 -3.68 2.22 -12.02
CA LEU A 65 -3.58 2.82 -10.67
C LEU A 65 -3.70 4.34 -10.74
N LYS A 66 -2.99 4.99 -11.66
CA LYS A 66 -3.00 6.45 -11.82
C LYS A 66 -4.35 7.05 -12.23
N LYS A 67 -5.25 6.25 -12.81
CA LYS A 67 -6.62 6.68 -13.15
C LYS A 67 -7.56 6.60 -11.94
N GLU A 68 -7.28 5.68 -11.02
CA GLU A 68 -8.18 5.37 -9.92
C GLU A 68 -7.79 6.01 -8.59
N ILE A 69 -6.49 6.22 -8.36
CA ILE A 69 -5.93 6.74 -7.11
C ILE A 69 -4.74 7.64 -7.38
N ARG A 70 -4.39 8.47 -6.38
CA ARG A 70 -3.15 9.25 -6.36
C ARG A 70 -2.09 8.50 -5.56
N LEU A 71 -0.98 8.15 -6.21
CA LEU A 71 0.18 7.60 -5.53
C LEU A 71 0.99 8.74 -4.89
N VAL A 72 1.34 8.59 -3.62
CA VAL A 72 2.14 9.55 -2.84
C VAL A 72 3.29 8.84 -2.14
N PRO A 73 4.37 9.53 -1.77
CA PRO A 73 5.39 9.00 -0.87
C PRO A 73 4.76 8.58 0.46
N ALA A 74 5.25 7.49 1.05
CA ALA A 74 4.74 6.98 2.33
C ALA A 74 4.80 8.03 3.46
N SER A 75 5.74 8.98 3.39
CA SER A 75 5.86 10.09 4.34
C SER A 75 4.67 11.06 4.35
N GLU A 76 3.85 11.11 3.29
CA GLU A 76 2.62 11.91 3.27
C GLU A 76 1.46 11.23 4.00
N LEU A 77 1.54 9.92 4.25
CA LEU A 77 0.49 9.12 4.88
C LEU A 77 0.82 8.72 6.32
N VAL A 78 1.96 9.14 6.85
CA VAL A 78 2.29 8.93 8.26
C VAL A 78 1.72 10.08 9.09
N HIS A 79 0.86 9.74 10.05
CA HIS A 79 0.20 10.71 10.90
C HIS A 79 0.72 10.58 12.34
N ILE A 80 0.83 11.69 13.06
CA ILE A 80 0.98 11.64 14.52
C ILE A 80 -0.43 11.44 15.07
N VAL A 81 -0.72 10.22 15.54
CA VAL A 81 -1.98 9.95 16.23
C VAL A 81 -1.86 10.52 17.64
N GLY A 82 -2.51 11.66 17.87
CA GLY A 82 -2.79 12.20 19.21
C GLY A 82 -3.88 11.40 19.91
#